data_AF-A0A7X6WLT0-F1
#
_entry.id   AF-A0A7X6WLT0-F1
#
_cell.length_a   1.000
_cell.length_b   1.000
_cell.length_c   1.000
_cell.angle_alpha   90.00
_cell.angle_beta   90.00
_cell.angle_gamma   90.00
#
_symmetry.space_group_name_H-M   'P 1'
#
loop_
_entity.id
_entity.type
_entity.pdbx_description
1 polymer ?
#
loop_
_entity_poly.entity_id
_entity_poly.type
_entity_poly.pdbx_seq_one_letter_code
_entity_poly.pdbx_strand_id
1 'polypeptide(L)'
;MQKAREALTTLPCFTIVPESVSSITLVEDDYVITFYQQIDGLRLLSDGVRVRVDGESGAVIEIKGPIHQFEIVAEYPLLTIDQAVTDIFENRKDVDIQQVELIQSLQFNGPNDILAVPAYYITGHYPDGRPYETTVPAIKLQ
;
A
#
# COMPACT_ATOMS: atom_id res chain seq x y z
N MET A 1 10.88 12.00 -12.15
CA MET A 1 10.79 10.75 -11.34
C MET A 1 12.09 10.43 -10.60
N GLN A 2 13.26 10.37 -11.25
CA GLN A 2 14.54 10.01 -10.60
C GLN A 2 14.88 10.83 -9.35
N LYS A 3 14.91 12.17 -9.45
CA LYS A 3 15.20 13.06 -8.30
C LYS A 3 14.23 12.87 -7.12
N ALA A 4 12.97 12.59 -7.38
CA ALA A 4 11.98 12.33 -6.33
C ALA A 4 12.22 10.98 -5.63
N ARG A 5 12.63 9.95 -6.37
CA ARG A 5 13.07 8.67 -5.80
C ARG A 5 14.31 8.86 -4.93
N GLU A 6 15.32 9.56 -5.46
CA GLU A 6 16.56 9.85 -4.73
C GLU A 6 16.28 10.56 -3.41
N ALA A 7 15.41 11.59 -3.41
CA ALA A 7 15.04 12.32 -2.22
C ALA A 7 14.27 11.50 -1.17
N LEU A 8 13.54 10.46 -1.58
CA LEU A 8 12.91 9.53 -0.65
C LEU A 8 13.90 8.50 -0.09
N THR A 9 14.87 8.05 -0.90
CA THR A 9 15.89 7.11 -0.43
C THR A 9 16.88 7.70 0.57
N THR A 10 16.93 9.04 0.71
CA THR A 10 17.70 9.69 1.78
C THR A 10 16.95 9.73 3.12
N LEU A 11 15.64 9.47 3.13
CA LEU A 11 14.87 9.43 4.36
C LEU A 11 15.14 8.11 5.11
N PRO A 12 15.44 8.16 6.42
CA PRO A 12 15.61 6.95 7.19
C PRO A 12 14.31 6.14 7.17
N CYS A 13 14.44 4.83 6.99
CA CYS A 13 13.35 3.86 7.06
C CYS A 13 12.32 3.90 5.91
N PHE A 14 12.52 4.71 4.88
CA PHE A 14 11.66 4.70 3.70
C PHE A 14 12.22 3.82 2.57
N THR A 15 11.67 2.62 2.42
CA THR A 15 11.95 1.75 1.27
C THR A 15 10.85 1.93 0.23
N ILE A 16 11.20 2.30 -1.01
CA ILE A 16 10.24 2.45 -2.11
C ILE A 16 9.88 1.07 -2.67
N VAL A 17 8.61 0.81 -2.97
CA VAL A 17 8.20 -0.37 -3.75
C VAL A 17 8.83 -0.29 -5.17
N PRO A 18 9.81 -1.14 -5.53
CA PRO A 18 10.67 -0.92 -6.70
C PRO A 18 9.89 -0.92 -8.03
N GLU A 19 8.96 -1.86 -8.15
CA GLU A 19 8.22 -2.17 -9.38
C GLU A 19 6.88 -1.43 -9.48
N SER A 20 6.51 -0.64 -8.47
CA SER A 20 5.25 0.11 -8.50
C SER A 20 5.32 1.29 -9.46
N VAL A 21 4.25 1.45 -10.25
CA VAL A 21 4.03 2.67 -11.04
C VAL A 21 3.63 3.78 -10.07
N SER A 22 4.53 4.74 -9.88
CA SER A 22 4.22 5.98 -9.16
C SER A 22 3.21 6.80 -9.96
N SER A 23 2.12 7.24 -9.33
CA SER A 23 1.22 8.19 -9.99
C SER A 23 1.90 9.55 -10.08
N ILE A 24 1.74 10.22 -11.21
CA ILE A 24 2.27 11.57 -11.45
C ILE A 24 1.09 12.46 -11.80
N THR A 25 0.98 13.59 -11.12
CA THR A 25 -0.05 14.61 -11.36
C THR A 25 0.64 15.95 -11.53
N LEU A 26 0.26 16.71 -12.56
CA LEU A 26 0.66 18.11 -12.72
C LEU A 26 -0.29 18.99 -11.90
N VAL A 27 0.26 19.80 -11.00
CA VAL A 27 -0.48 20.75 -10.17
C VAL A 27 0.13 22.12 -10.39
N GLU A 28 -0.62 23.00 -11.06
CA GLU A 28 -0.09 24.26 -11.60
C GLU A 28 1.09 23.96 -12.54
N ASP A 29 2.30 24.42 -12.19
CA ASP A 29 3.53 24.18 -12.95
C ASP A 29 4.40 23.06 -12.35
N ASP A 30 3.98 22.43 -11.25
CA ASP A 30 4.78 21.44 -10.52
C ASP A 30 4.29 20.00 -10.69
N TYR A 31 5.22 19.06 -10.61
CA TYR A 31 4.91 17.63 -10.61
C TYR A 31 4.76 17.10 -9.19
N VAL A 32 3.61 16.50 -8.89
CA VAL A 32 3.38 15.73 -7.66
C VAL A 32 3.47 14.25 -7.99
N ILE A 33 4.42 13.55 -7.37
CA ILE A 33 4.70 12.12 -7.61
C ILE A 33 4.40 11.35 -6.32
N THR A 34 3.56 10.31 -6.38
CA THR A 34 3.21 9.49 -5.21
C THR A 34 3.97 8.17 -5.22
N PHE A 35 4.58 7.84 -4.09
CA PHE A 35 5.33 6.60 -3.86
C PHE A 35 4.73 5.82 -2.71
N TYR A 36 4.67 4.50 -2.84
CA TYR A 36 4.26 3.61 -1.77
C TYR A 36 5.47 3.08 -1.01
N GLN A 37 5.34 2.98 0.31
CA GLN A 37 6.37 2.41 1.18
C GLN A 37 6.31 0.88 1.11
N GLN A 38 7.47 0.25 1.21
CA GLN A 38 7.63 -1.19 1.37
C GLN A 38 8.02 -1.49 2.82
N ILE A 39 7.31 -2.40 3.46
CA ILE A 39 7.55 -2.88 4.83
C ILE A 39 7.63 -4.41 4.76
N ASP A 40 8.71 -4.99 5.28
CA ASP A 40 8.97 -6.43 5.24
C ASP A 40 8.80 -7.05 3.82
N GLY A 41 9.36 -6.38 2.82
CA GLY A 41 9.27 -6.83 1.42
C GLY A 41 7.92 -6.63 0.73
N LEU A 42 6.88 -6.19 1.44
CA LEU A 42 5.52 -6.02 0.92
C LEU A 42 5.13 -4.55 0.82
N ARG A 43 4.25 -4.20 -0.13
CA ARG A 43 3.69 -2.84 -0.24
C ARG A 43 2.83 -2.54 0.99
N LEU A 44 3.02 -1.38 1.60
CA LEU A 44 2.15 -0.87 2.65
C LEU A 44 0.92 -0.20 2.04
N LEU A 45 -0.27 -0.68 2.39
CA LEU A 45 -1.53 -0.03 2.03
C LEU A 45 -1.69 1.25 2.85
N SER A 46 -1.40 2.37 2.21
CA SER A 46 -1.47 3.72 2.76
C SER A 46 -1.68 4.73 1.64
N ASP A 47 -1.92 5.99 1.99
CA ASP A 47 -2.04 7.12 1.05
C ASP A 47 -0.76 7.39 0.23
N GLY A 48 0.36 6.74 0.59
CA GLY A 48 1.66 6.96 -0.01
C GLY A 48 2.31 8.29 0.40
N VAL A 49 3.58 8.44 0.03
CA VAL A 49 4.35 9.66 0.21
C VAL A 49 4.41 10.42 -1.11
N ARG A 50 3.99 11.67 -1.06
CA ARG A 50 3.94 12.59 -2.20
C ARG A 50 5.19 13.46 -2.20
N VAL A 51 5.86 13.52 -3.34
CA VAL A 51 7.02 14.39 -3.57
C VAL A 51 6.62 15.43 -4.60
N ARG A 52 6.67 16.71 -4.22
CA ARG A 52 6.47 17.84 -5.13
C ARG A 52 7.81 18.23 -5.74
N VAL A 53 7.85 18.29 -7.06
CA VAL A 53 9.04 18.62 -7.84
C VAL A 53 8.71 19.83 -8.71
N ASP A 54 9.56 20.85 -8.61
CA ASP A 54 9.51 22.06 -9.42
C ASP A 54 9.55 21.72 -10.91
N GLY A 55 8.59 22.21 -11.69
CA GLY A 55 8.48 21.84 -13.11
C GLY A 55 9.61 22.37 -14.00
N GLU A 56 10.23 23.50 -13.61
CA GLU A 56 11.24 24.18 -14.42
C GLU A 56 12.66 23.67 -14.09
N SER A 57 13.03 23.69 -12.82
CA SER A 57 14.36 23.30 -12.32
C SER A 57 14.48 21.81 -12.00
N GLY A 58 13.34 21.13 -11.83
CA GLY A 58 13.30 19.76 -11.34
C GLY A 58 13.76 19.62 -9.89
N ALA A 59 13.82 20.69 -9.10
CA ALA A 59 14.19 20.63 -7.70
C ALA A 59 13.06 20.01 -6.86
N VAL A 60 13.39 19.28 -5.79
CA VAL A 60 12.38 18.81 -4.83
C VAL A 60 11.97 19.97 -3.94
N ILE A 61 10.68 20.30 -3.94
CA ILE A 61 10.10 21.41 -3.17
C ILE A 61 9.60 20.90 -1.81
N GLU A 62 8.90 19.77 -1.82
CA GLU A 62 8.20 19.25 -0.63
C GLU A 62 8.13 17.72 -0.67
N ILE A 63 8.22 17.10 0.52
CA ILE A 63 7.87 15.70 0.74
C ILE A 63 6.77 15.66 1.80
N LYS A 64 5.63 15.05 1.48
CA LYS A 64 4.45 15.01 2.35
C LYS A 64 3.77 13.65 2.31
N GLY A 65 3.39 13.14 3.47
CA GLY A 65 2.68 11.87 3.61
C GLY A 65 3.19 11.09 4.83
N PRO A 66 2.52 9.99 5.18
CA PRO A 66 2.96 9.16 6.29
C PRO A 66 4.23 8.38 5.92
N ILE A 67 5.21 8.41 6.82
CA ILE A 67 6.40 7.56 6.75
C ILE A 67 6.38 6.72 8.01
N HIS A 68 6.27 5.41 7.85
CA HIS A 68 6.18 4.50 8.98
C HIS A 68 7.50 3.79 9.24
N GLN A 69 7.81 3.57 10.50
CA GLN A 69 8.89 2.69 10.92
C GLN A 69 8.29 1.66 11.86
N PHE A 70 8.53 0.39 11.55
CA PHE A 70 8.05 -0.74 12.35
C PHE A 70 9.23 -1.59 12.80
N GLU A 71 9.03 -2.27 13.93
CA GLU A 71 9.85 -3.40 14.35
C GLU A 71 9.03 -4.69 14.26
N ILE A 72 9.69 -5.82 14.05
CA ILE A 72 9.01 -7.12 14.00
C ILE A 72 8.64 -7.50 15.43
N VAL A 73 7.35 -7.60 15.72
CA VAL A 73 6.83 -7.97 17.04
C VAL A 73 6.37 -9.42 17.13
N ALA A 74 6.05 -10.05 15.99
CA ALA A 74 5.61 -11.43 15.91
C ALA A 74 5.72 -11.97 14.47
N GLU A 75 5.83 -13.29 14.33
CA GLU A 75 5.79 -14.02 13.06
C GLU A 75 4.64 -15.02 13.10
N TYR A 76 3.83 -15.05 12.04
CA TYR A 76 2.71 -15.98 11.90
C TYR A 76 2.78 -16.67 10.53
N PRO A 77 2.37 -17.95 10.43
CA PRO A 77 2.21 -18.59 9.14
C PRO A 77 1.14 -17.86 8.32
N LEU A 78 1.44 -17.58 7.06
CA LEU A 78 0.48 -17.00 6.13
C LEU A 78 -0.59 -18.02 5.76
N LEU A 79 -1.84 -17.59 5.77
CA LEU A 79 -2.95 -18.28 5.13
C LEU A 79 -2.72 -18.31 3.63
N THR A 80 -3.17 -19.36 2.94
CA THR A 80 -3.29 -19.31 1.48
C THR A 80 -4.40 -18.34 1.07
N ILE A 81 -4.38 -17.89 -0.20
CA ILE A 81 -5.47 -17.07 -0.75
C ILE A 81 -6.81 -17.75 -0.52
N ASP A 82 -6.95 -19.02 -0.90
CA ASP A 82 -8.17 -19.80 -0.70
C ASP A 82 -8.63 -19.79 0.76
N GLN A 83 -7.72 -20.00 1.72
CA GLN A 83 -8.05 -19.97 3.15
C GLN A 83 -8.54 -18.58 3.61
N ALA A 84 -7.96 -17.50 3.10
CA ALA A 84 -8.31 -16.14 3.50
C ALA A 84 -9.62 -15.64 2.83
N VAL A 85 -9.91 -16.09 1.61
CA VAL A 85 -11.08 -15.62 0.83
C VAL A 85 -12.33 -16.47 1.06
N THR A 86 -12.17 -17.73 1.48
CA THR A 86 -13.28 -18.67 1.72
C THR A 86 -14.35 -18.04 2.60
N ASP A 87 -14.01 -17.50 3.78
CA ASP A 87 -15.00 -16.93 4.71
C ASP A 87 -15.76 -15.70 4.17
N ILE A 88 -15.19 -14.97 3.18
CA ILE A 88 -15.75 -13.70 2.68
C ILE A 88 -16.58 -13.90 1.41
N PHE A 89 -16.19 -14.86 0.58
CA PHE A 89 -16.85 -15.14 -0.70
C PHE A 89 -17.62 -16.47 -0.73
N GLU A 90 -17.62 -17.25 0.36
CA GLU A 90 -18.39 -18.50 0.49
C GLU A 90 -19.86 -18.33 0.07
N ASN A 91 -20.45 -17.17 0.39
CA ASN A 91 -21.84 -16.82 0.08
C ASN A 91 -22.02 -15.99 -1.21
N ARG A 92 -20.92 -15.64 -1.90
CA ARG A 92 -20.93 -14.83 -3.13
C ARG A 92 -20.06 -15.49 -4.20
N LYS A 93 -20.58 -16.57 -4.79
CA LYS A 93 -19.89 -17.34 -5.85
C LYS A 93 -19.88 -16.66 -7.22
N ASP A 94 -20.46 -15.47 -7.31
CA ASP A 94 -20.73 -14.71 -8.53
C ASP A 94 -19.89 -13.43 -8.67
N VAL A 95 -18.98 -13.16 -7.73
CA VAL A 95 -18.07 -12.01 -7.79
C VAL A 95 -16.85 -12.35 -8.65
N ASP A 96 -16.51 -11.44 -9.55
CA ASP A 96 -15.33 -11.53 -10.41
C ASP A 96 -14.11 -10.96 -9.69
N ILE A 97 -13.19 -11.82 -9.25
CA ILE A 97 -11.92 -11.41 -8.65
C ILE A 97 -10.91 -11.14 -9.77
N GLN A 98 -10.41 -9.92 -9.84
CA GLN A 98 -9.48 -9.49 -10.89
C GLN A 98 -8.02 -9.48 -10.43
N GLN A 99 -7.78 -9.07 -9.18
CA GLN A 99 -6.44 -9.03 -8.62
C GLN A 99 -6.46 -9.44 -7.16
N VAL A 100 -5.41 -10.18 -6.76
CA VAL A 100 -5.08 -10.47 -5.37
C VAL A 100 -3.60 -10.15 -5.17
N GLU A 101 -3.29 -9.30 -4.20
CA GLU A 101 -1.93 -8.88 -3.85
C GLU A 101 -1.71 -9.09 -2.35
N LEU A 102 -0.58 -9.70 -1.96
CA LEU A 102 -0.16 -9.73 -0.56
C LEU A 102 0.50 -8.39 -0.22
N ILE A 103 -0.02 -7.72 0.81
CA ILE A 103 0.36 -6.37 1.24
C ILE A 103 0.58 -6.33 2.76
N GLN A 104 1.13 -5.24 3.26
CA GLN A 104 1.02 -4.84 4.66
C GLN A 104 -0.17 -3.91 4.81
N SER A 105 -1.11 -4.24 5.71
CA SER A 105 -2.25 -3.38 6.06
C SER A 105 -2.04 -2.74 7.43
N LEU A 106 -2.40 -1.47 7.57
CA LEU A 106 -2.33 -0.76 8.84
C LEU A 106 -3.52 -1.14 9.73
N GLN A 107 -3.25 -1.68 10.90
CA GLN A 107 -4.23 -1.88 11.97
C GLN A 107 -3.98 -0.88 13.10
N PHE A 108 -5.01 -0.14 13.47
CA PHE A 108 -4.94 0.89 14.50
C PHE A 108 -5.57 0.35 15.79
N ASN A 109 -4.73 0.00 16.75
CA ASN A 109 -5.14 -0.46 18.07
C ASN A 109 -5.22 0.70 19.09
N GLY A 110 -4.98 1.93 18.63
CA GLY A 110 -5.04 3.16 19.40
C GLY A 110 -4.34 4.30 18.68
N PRO A 111 -4.25 5.50 19.28
CA PRO A 111 -3.64 6.67 18.65
C PRO A 111 -2.13 6.53 18.43
N ASN A 112 -1.45 5.66 19.20
CA ASN A 112 0.00 5.43 19.13
C ASN A 112 0.37 3.94 18.94
N ASP A 113 -0.62 3.08 18.71
CA ASP A 113 -0.40 1.65 18.50
C ASP A 113 -0.91 1.29 17.11
N ILE A 114 0.05 1.26 16.17
CA ILE A 114 -0.19 0.96 14.76
C ILE A 114 0.62 -0.28 14.43
N LEU A 115 -0.07 -1.31 13.94
CA LEU A 115 0.56 -2.53 13.45
C LEU A 115 0.51 -2.56 11.93
N ALA A 116 1.61 -2.96 11.31
CA ALA A 116 1.61 -3.43 9.93
C ALA A 116 1.36 -4.95 9.96
N VAL A 117 0.24 -5.39 9.40
CA VAL A 117 -0.17 -6.79 9.41
C VAL A 117 -0.31 -7.30 7.97
N PRO A 118 0.27 -8.46 7.62
CA PRO A 118 0.08 -9.06 6.30
C PRO A 118 -1.41 -9.28 5.98
N ALA A 119 -1.83 -8.83 4.81
CA ALA A 119 -3.20 -8.93 4.32
C ALA A 119 -3.23 -9.19 2.81
N TYR A 120 -4.30 -9.83 2.33
CA TYR A 120 -4.59 -9.90 0.91
C TYR A 120 -5.47 -8.72 0.53
N TYR A 121 -4.96 -7.89 -0.38
CA TYR A 121 -5.69 -6.84 -1.07
C TYR A 121 -6.34 -7.42 -2.31
N ILE A 122 -7.65 -7.27 -2.42
CA ILE A 122 -8.47 -7.93 -3.44
C ILE A 122 -9.29 -6.87 -4.16
N THR A 123 -9.20 -6.85 -5.49
CA THR A 123 -10.05 -6.01 -6.34
C THR A 123 -10.83 -6.87 -7.34
N GLY A 124 -11.99 -6.38 -7.74
CA GLY A 124 -12.88 -7.11 -8.62
C GLY A 124 -14.15 -6.34 -8.95
N HIS A 125 -15.13 -7.05 -9.51
CA HIS A 125 -16.46 -6.51 -9.81
C HIS A 125 -17.57 -7.39 -9.23
N TYR A 126 -18.59 -6.75 -8.68
CA TYR A 126 -19.86 -7.38 -8.35
C TYR A 126 -20.61 -7.82 -9.63
N PRO A 127 -21.59 -8.74 -9.53
CA PRO A 127 -22.38 -9.19 -10.68
C PRO A 127 -23.11 -8.07 -11.43
N ASP A 128 -23.42 -6.98 -10.74
CA ASP A 128 -24.04 -5.78 -11.33
C ASP A 128 -23.03 -4.84 -12.01
N GLY A 129 -21.76 -5.24 -12.09
CA GLY A 129 -20.68 -4.49 -12.73
C GLY A 129 -20.07 -3.40 -11.86
N ARG A 130 -20.47 -3.24 -10.59
CA ARG A 130 -19.83 -2.28 -9.68
C ARG A 130 -18.46 -2.79 -9.23
N PRO A 131 -17.39 -1.97 -9.27
CA PRO A 131 -16.09 -2.38 -8.75
C PRO A 131 -16.12 -2.50 -7.23
N TYR A 132 -15.26 -3.36 -6.69
CA TYR A 132 -14.99 -3.42 -5.27
C TYR A 132 -13.51 -3.59 -4.99
N GLU A 133 -13.15 -3.18 -3.79
CA GLU A 133 -11.83 -3.28 -3.20
C GLU A 133 -12.01 -3.69 -1.74
N THR A 134 -11.26 -4.70 -1.30
CA THR A 134 -11.31 -5.16 0.09
C THR A 134 -9.94 -5.69 0.53
N THR A 135 -9.72 -5.67 1.84
CA THR A 135 -8.56 -6.30 2.47
C THR A 135 -9.01 -7.40 3.42
N VAL A 136 -8.30 -8.52 3.40
CA VAL A 136 -8.60 -9.66 4.26
C VAL A 136 -7.31 -10.07 4.98
N PRO A 137 -7.32 -10.39 6.28
CA PRO A 137 -6.11 -10.78 6.98
C PRO A 137 -5.45 -12.00 6.32
N ALA A 138 -4.14 -11.94 6.10
CA ALA A 138 -3.36 -13.08 5.59
C ALA A 138 -2.79 -13.94 6.73
N ILE A 139 -3.13 -13.62 7.98
CA ILE A 139 -2.75 -14.37 9.17
C ILE A 139 -3.99 -14.67 9.99
N LYS A 140 -3.96 -15.77 10.74
CA LYS A 140 -4.97 -16.08 11.74
C LYS A 140 -4.50 -15.58 13.10
N LEU A 141 -5.12 -14.51 13.59
CA LEU A 141 -4.92 -14.07 14.97
C LEU A 141 -5.53 -15.13 15.89
N GLN A 142 -4.74 -15.63 16.85
CA GLN A 142 -5.18 -16.64 17.83
C GLN A 142 -6.12 -16.05 18.86
#